data_AF-A0A374AFT9-F1
#
_entry.id   AF-A0A374AFT9-F1
#
_cell.length_a   1.000
_cell.length_b   1.000
_cell.length_c   1.000
_cell.angle_alpha   90.00
_cell.angle_beta   90.00
_cell.angle_gamma   90.00
#
_symmetry.space_group_name_H-M   'P 1'
#
loop_
_entity.id
_entity.type
_entity.pdbx_description
1 polymer ?
#
loop_
_entity_poly.entity_id
_entity_poly.type
_entity_poly.pdbx_seq_one_letter_code
_entity_poly.pdbx_strand_id
1 'polypeptide(L)'
;MRRINKYLWLIASAAFCSCQSYNADDHKFGNVVYLDVAETTDVQTATIKNTLDELDRTFSATLAYPSGGDVTVSIAVDPSLVDTYNARHNTSWPMLDAKYYSLSDERVTIPAGKTASDAVTLHLQELLGEGEDQTGALTLDATYLLPVTITNASVPTLDSSSTVWYVIKRSSNITTAAQLTDNWINFPTLDKDTEQAMALNNLTAVTYEALIYIDKFATSALNSAGVANPVSISTIMGVEDYLLLRIGDTNFERQQLQFDGSGSGSAFGKFPGRDAGKILNEGVWYHIACTYDQATRTVRIFVNGELQSEGKDMGLASMSDDTRINLAMRAFYDRYLNNPTPENEEKYGGWADARQFFISYSYDAYRPLNGKIAEARVWSVARTQEQIWENMYEIADPESDPTLVGYWKFNEGAGNTIKDYSRYHNDGEAEYDLVWPDGVEIPKINETEE
;
A
#
# COMPACT_ATOMS: atom_id res chain seq x y z
N MET A 1 -15.82 50.14 -59.69
CA MET A 1 -15.99 51.42 -58.97
C MET A 1 -15.91 51.09 -57.48
N ARG A 2 -15.02 51.55 -56.61
CA ARG A 2 -13.95 52.58 -56.50
C ARG A 2 -12.80 51.89 -55.72
N ARG A 3 -11.56 51.78 -56.22
CA ARG A 3 -10.40 52.69 -56.05
C ARG A 3 -10.30 53.37 -54.66
N ILE A 4 -9.36 52.96 -53.81
CA ILE A 4 -7.96 53.47 -53.61
C ILE A 4 -7.87 54.35 -52.34
N ASN A 5 -7.12 53.90 -51.32
CA ASN A 5 -5.89 54.52 -50.77
C ASN A 5 -5.45 53.74 -49.51
N LYS A 6 -4.30 53.03 -49.55
CA LYS A 6 -2.92 53.51 -49.27
C LYS A 6 -2.76 53.84 -47.77
N TYR A 7 -2.01 53.08 -46.99
CA TYR A 7 -0.54 52.97 -46.89
C TYR A 7 -0.28 52.08 -45.63
N LEU A 8 0.81 51.37 -45.35
CA LEU A 8 2.19 51.35 -45.82
C LEU A 8 2.81 50.03 -45.25
N TRP A 9 3.43 49.21 -46.12
CA TRP A 9 4.79 48.64 -45.98
C TRP A 9 5.15 47.51 -44.96
N LEU A 10 5.64 46.41 -45.57
CA LEU A 10 6.84 45.60 -45.25
C LEU A 10 6.81 44.67 -44.01
N ILE A 11 7.39 43.47 -43.99
CA ILE A 11 8.57 42.89 -44.67
C ILE A 11 8.35 41.38 -44.91
N ALA A 12 8.84 40.91 -46.07
CA ALA A 12 9.08 39.50 -46.36
C ALA A 12 10.53 39.11 -46.01
N SER A 13 10.70 37.83 -45.67
CA SER A 13 11.92 37.03 -45.91
C SER A 13 13.03 37.04 -44.86
N ALA A 14 13.16 35.87 -44.22
CA ALA A 14 14.37 35.11 -43.93
C ALA A 14 15.64 35.87 -43.54
N ALA A 15 15.97 35.80 -42.25
CA ALA A 15 17.35 35.82 -41.79
C ALA A 15 17.66 34.45 -41.18
N PHE A 16 18.51 33.67 -41.87
CA PHE A 16 19.41 32.75 -41.21
C PHE A 16 20.25 33.59 -40.24
N CYS A 17 19.87 33.60 -38.96
CA CYS A 17 20.73 34.11 -37.89
C CYS A 17 21.33 32.90 -37.18
N SER A 18 22.65 32.84 -37.30
CA SER A 18 23.57 32.01 -36.53
C SER A 18 23.14 31.80 -35.08
N CYS A 19 23.36 30.60 -34.57
CA CYS A 19 23.48 30.32 -33.14
C CYS A 19 24.28 31.44 -32.47
N GLN A 20 23.59 32.31 -31.72
CA GLN A 20 24.26 33.28 -30.86
C GLN A 20 24.82 32.50 -29.67
N SER A 21 26.14 32.45 -29.65
CA SER A 21 27.04 32.27 -28.50
C SER A 21 26.37 32.01 -27.15
N TYR A 22 26.62 30.82 -26.62
CA TYR A 22 26.64 30.54 -25.19
C TYR A 22 27.56 31.57 -24.50
N ASN A 23 26.99 32.66 -23.97
CA ASN A 23 27.74 33.63 -23.20
C ASN A 23 28.01 33.04 -21.81
N ALA A 24 29.27 32.66 -21.59
CA ALA A 24 29.76 32.08 -20.34
C ALA A 24 29.76 33.06 -19.15
N ASP A 25 29.36 34.33 -19.34
CA ASP A 25 29.61 35.44 -18.40
C ASP A 25 28.43 35.80 -17.46
N ASP A 26 27.25 35.17 -17.56
CA ASP A 26 26.11 35.44 -16.66
C ASP A 26 25.93 34.38 -15.53
N HIS A 27 26.82 33.39 -15.45
CA HIS A 27 26.70 32.32 -14.47
C HIS A 27 27.36 32.73 -13.14
N LYS A 28 26.59 32.68 -12.04
CA LYS A 28 27.08 33.04 -10.70
C LYS A 28 28.12 32.05 -10.13
N PHE A 29 28.23 30.86 -10.73
CA PHE A 29 29.14 29.78 -10.33
C PHE A 29 29.65 29.04 -11.58
N GLY A 30 30.79 28.36 -11.46
CA GLY A 30 31.33 27.54 -12.54
C GLY A 30 30.40 26.39 -12.94
N ASN A 31 30.55 25.90 -14.17
CA ASN A 31 29.79 24.73 -14.62
C ASN A 31 30.35 23.47 -13.95
N VAL A 32 29.56 22.88 -13.06
CA VAL A 32 29.90 21.69 -12.28
C VAL A 32 29.04 20.52 -12.69
N VAL A 33 29.57 19.30 -12.52
CA VAL A 33 28.83 18.06 -12.72
C VAL A 33 28.44 17.40 -11.39
N TYR A 34 27.26 16.79 -11.34
CA TYR A 34 26.71 16.09 -10.18
C TYR A 34 25.84 14.91 -10.62
N LEU A 35 25.42 14.07 -9.67
CA LEU A 35 24.42 13.02 -9.91
C LEU A 35 23.02 13.57 -9.58
N ASP A 36 22.09 13.50 -10.51
CA ASP A 36 20.71 14.03 -10.34
C ASP A 36 19.98 13.43 -9.13
N VAL A 37 20.17 12.13 -8.89
CA VAL A 37 19.61 11.41 -7.74
C VAL A 37 20.14 11.95 -6.40
N ALA A 38 21.27 12.68 -6.40
CA ALA A 38 21.86 13.30 -5.22
C ALA A 38 21.60 14.81 -5.14
N GLU A 39 20.69 15.37 -5.96
CA GLU A 39 20.47 16.82 -6.03
C GLU A 39 19.85 17.40 -4.76
N THR A 40 18.91 16.67 -4.14
CA THR A 40 18.18 17.13 -2.94
C THR A 40 18.66 16.42 -1.67
N THR A 41 19.01 15.15 -1.77
CA THR A 41 19.56 14.32 -0.70
C THR A 41 20.61 13.39 -1.30
N ASP A 42 21.78 13.30 -0.67
CA ASP A 42 22.82 12.35 -1.04
C ASP A 42 22.49 10.92 -0.58
N VAL A 43 21.48 10.73 0.28
CA VAL A 43 21.05 9.41 0.79
C VAL A 43 19.80 8.92 0.08
N GLN A 44 19.86 7.68 -0.40
CA GLN A 44 18.76 6.96 -1.05
C GLN A 44 18.49 5.65 -0.32
N THR A 45 17.35 5.54 0.36
CA THR A 45 16.97 4.31 1.07
C THR A 45 16.25 3.33 0.14
N ALA A 46 16.60 2.05 0.23
CA ALA A 46 15.90 0.97 -0.44
C ALA A 46 15.61 -0.15 0.56
N THR A 47 14.37 -0.19 1.06
CA THR A 47 13.86 -1.35 1.80
C THR A 47 13.21 -2.32 0.81
N ILE A 48 13.75 -3.53 0.74
CA ILE A 48 13.43 -4.53 -0.27
C ILE A 48 12.57 -5.62 0.37
N LYS A 49 11.47 -5.96 -0.28
CA LYS A 49 10.57 -7.02 0.18
C LYS A 49 11.30 -8.35 0.18
N ASN A 50 10.96 -9.25 1.10
CA ASN A 50 11.51 -10.62 1.13
C ASN A 50 11.12 -11.52 -0.07
N THR A 51 10.44 -10.95 -1.07
CA THR A 51 9.98 -11.60 -2.29
C THR A 51 10.47 -10.90 -3.56
N LEU A 52 11.28 -9.84 -3.43
CA LEU A 52 11.82 -9.10 -4.56
C LEU A 52 13.32 -9.41 -4.73
N ASP A 53 13.65 -10.10 -5.81
CA ASP A 53 15.03 -10.56 -6.09
C ASP A 53 15.88 -9.52 -6.81
N GLU A 54 15.24 -8.65 -7.58
CA GLU A 54 15.91 -7.63 -8.39
C GLU A 54 15.23 -6.27 -8.21
N LEU A 55 16.03 -5.20 -8.20
CA LEU A 55 15.54 -3.83 -8.09
C LEU A 55 16.47 -2.85 -8.81
N ASP A 56 15.91 -2.14 -9.79
CA ASP A 56 16.65 -1.12 -10.53
C ASP A 56 16.53 0.26 -9.88
N ARG A 57 17.64 1.01 -9.94
CA ARG A 57 17.72 2.44 -9.60
C ARG A 57 18.42 3.17 -10.74
N THR A 58 17.75 4.14 -11.33
CA THR A 58 18.30 4.93 -12.43
C THR A 58 18.72 6.32 -11.96
N PHE A 59 19.81 6.82 -12.54
CA PHE A 59 20.32 8.17 -12.29
C PHE A 59 21.18 8.63 -13.47
N SER A 60 21.48 9.92 -13.56
CA SER A 60 22.28 10.52 -14.63
C SER A 60 23.32 11.49 -14.09
N ALA A 61 24.41 11.67 -14.84
CA ALA A 61 25.33 12.78 -14.59
C ALA A 61 24.77 14.06 -15.22
N THR A 62 24.66 15.12 -14.43
CA THR A 62 24.02 16.38 -14.81
C THR A 62 24.97 17.57 -14.60
N LEU A 63 24.95 18.51 -15.55
CA LEU A 63 25.63 19.79 -15.49
C LEU A 63 24.70 20.89 -15.00
N ALA A 64 25.24 21.83 -14.24
CA ALA A 64 24.54 23.06 -13.87
C ALA A 64 24.11 23.90 -15.10
N TYR A 65 24.92 23.88 -16.17
CA TYR A 65 24.63 24.56 -17.43
C TYR A 65 25.12 23.74 -18.64
N PRO A 66 24.55 23.91 -19.85
CA PRO A 66 25.06 23.19 -21.00
C PRO A 66 26.50 23.61 -21.36
N SER A 67 27.32 22.65 -21.76
CA SER A 67 28.71 22.85 -22.19
C SER A 67 28.84 22.99 -23.71
N GLY A 68 29.83 23.74 -24.19
CA GLY A 68 30.12 23.87 -25.63
C GLY A 68 30.79 22.64 -26.26
N GLY A 69 31.26 21.69 -25.44
CA GLY A 69 31.83 20.41 -25.86
C GLY A 69 31.34 19.27 -24.97
N ASP A 70 31.55 18.04 -25.43
CA ASP A 70 31.18 16.83 -24.69
C ASP A 70 31.90 16.79 -23.33
N VAL A 71 31.16 16.44 -22.28
CA VAL A 71 31.69 16.23 -20.94
C VAL A 71 31.68 14.74 -20.64
N THR A 72 32.83 14.19 -20.29
CA THR A 72 32.94 12.78 -19.89
C THR A 72 32.98 12.67 -18.37
N VAL A 73 32.20 11.72 -17.84
CA VAL A 73 32.09 11.47 -16.40
C VAL A 73 32.30 9.97 -16.16
N SER A 74 33.20 9.64 -15.25
CA SER A 74 33.42 8.28 -14.75
C SER A 74 32.74 8.12 -13.40
N ILE A 75 31.97 7.05 -13.26
CA ILE A 75 31.13 6.74 -12.11
C ILE A 75 31.51 5.33 -11.65
N ALA A 76 31.67 5.14 -10.34
CA ALA A 76 31.96 3.83 -9.79
C ALA A 76 31.36 3.68 -8.39
N VAL A 77 31.22 2.43 -7.97
CA VAL A 77 31.02 2.11 -6.56
C VAL A 77 32.35 2.26 -5.82
N ASP A 78 32.37 2.97 -4.68
CA ASP A 78 33.59 3.21 -3.91
C ASP A 78 33.48 2.74 -2.44
N PRO A 79 33.88 1.49 -2.15
CA PRO A 79 33.84 0.94 -0.80
C PRO A 79 34.61 1.76 0.26
N SER A 80 35.59 2.57 -0.14
CA SER A 80 36.39 3.36 0.81
C SER A 80 35.57 4.47 1.49
N LEU A 81 34.41 4.81 0.93
CA LEU A 81 33.53 5.84 1.44
C LEU A 81 32.64 5.38 2.60
N VAL A 82 32.51 4.07 2.84
CA VAL A 82 31.63 3.50 3.88
C VAL A 82 31.93 4.05 5.28
N ASP A 83 33.22 4.11 5.66
CA ASP A 83 33.63 4.63 6.97
C ASP A 83 33.29 6.12 7.12
N THR A 84 33.35 6.87 6.03
CA THR A 84 32.99 8.30 6.02
C THR A 84 31.50 8.49 6.31
N TYR A 85 30.63 7.69 5.67
CA TYR A 85 29.20 7.72 5.95
C TYR A 85 28.91 7.34 7.40
N ASN A 86 29.45 6.20 7.84
CA ASN A 86 29.21 5.69 9.19
C ASN A 86 29.63 6.69 10.28
N ALA A 87 30.78 7.35 10.10
CA ALA A 87 31.22 8.41 11.01
C ALA A 87 30.30 9.64 11.00
N ARG A 88 29.78 10.05 9.83
CA ARG A 88 28.87 11.19 9.69
C ARG A 88 27.49 10.93 10.30
N HIS A 89 26.98 9.70 10.19
CA HIS A 89 25.61 9.34 10.55
C HIS A 89 25.50 8.55 11.87
N ASN A 90 26.63 8.28 12.55
CA ASN A 90 26.69 7.48 13.77
C ASN A 90 26.06 6.08 13.57
N THR A 91 26.41 5.44 12.45
CA THR A 91 25.98 4.09 12.06
C THR A 91 27.18 3.15 11.98
N SER A 92 26.92 1.86 11.77
CA SER A 92 27.95 0.83 11.61
C SER A 92 27.57 -0.18 10.52
N TRP A 93 27.03 0.32 9.41
CA TRP A 93 26.53 -0.52 8.34
C TRP A 93 27.67 -0.98 7.42
N PRO A 94 27.76 -2.29 7.09
CA PRO A 94 28.76 -2.81 6.19
C PRO A 94 28.49 -2.41 4.72
N MET A 95 29.53 -2.52 3.90
CA MET A 95 29.42 -2.45 2.44
C MET A 95 28.53 -3.58 1.91
N LEU A 96 27.68 -3.31 0.92
CA LEU A 96 26.96 -4.35 0.19
C LEU A 96 27.93 -5.21 -0.63
N ASP A 97 27.77 -6.53 -0.59
CA ASP A 97 28.61 -7.46 -1.35
C ASP A 97 28.47 -7.24 -2.86
N ALA A 98 29.58 -7.30 -3.59
CA ALA A 98 29.66 -7.03 -5.03
C ALA A 98 28.81 -7.96 -5.90
N LYS A 99 28.43 -9.15 -5.41
CA LYS A 99 27.52 -10.03 -6.16
C LYS A 99 26.10 -9.47 -6.28
N TYR A 100 25.68 -8.60 -5.35
CA TYR A 100 24.31 -8.08 -5.31
C TYR A 100 24.07 -6.84 -6.16
N TYR A 101 25.08 -6.35 -6.87
CA TYR A 101 24.91 -5.17 -7.71
C TYR A 101 25.75 -5.15 -8.97
N SER A 102 25.26 -4.41 -9.97
CA SER A 102 26.03 -4.00 -11.14
C SER A 102 25.61 -2.61 -11.61
N LEU A 103 26.52 -1.91 -12.30
CA LEU A 103 26.21 -0.65 -12.99
C LEU A 103 26.09 -0.94 -14.50
N SER A 104 25.07 -0.40 -15.15
CA SER A 104 24.89 -0.53 -16.60
C SER A 104 26.05 0.10 -17.38
N ASP A 105 26.57 1.22 -16.87
CA ASP A 105 27.71 1.95 -17.43
C ASP A 105 28.50 2.64 -16.31
N GLU A 106 29.83 2.56 -16.38
CA GLU A 106 30.76 3.24 -15.46
C GLU A 106 31.33 4.54 -16.07
N ARG A 107 30.97 4.85 -17.32
CA ARG A 107 31.45 6.02 -18.03
C ARG A 107 30.39 6.57 -18.96
N VAL A 108 29.91 7.76 -18.66
CA VAL A 108 28.89 8.45 -19.43
C VAL A 108 29.43 9.71 -20.10
N THR A 109 28.73 10.14 -21.16
CA THR A 109 29.02 11.38 -21.86
C THR A 109 27.78 12.27 -21.83
N ILE A 110 27.97 13.53 -21.46
CA ILE A 110 26.98 14.59 -21.60
C ILE A 110 27.31 15.30 -22.91
N PRO A 111 26.49 15.15 -23.97
CA PRO A 111 26.80 15.72 -25.28
C PRO A 111 26.86 17.25 -25.25
N ALA A 112 27.65 17.84 -26.13
CA ALA A 112 27.71 19.29 -26.32
C ALA A 112 26.30 19.91 -26.48
N GLY A 113 26.02 20.96 -25.72
CA GLY A 113 24.73 21.65 -25.69
C GLY A 113 23.63 20.96 -24.85
N LYS A 114 23.91 19.80 -24.24
CA LYS A 114 23.02 19.12 -23.28
C LYS A 114 23.48 19.35 -21.84
N THR A 115 22.60 19.06 -20.90
CA THR A 115 22.87 19.12 -19.46
C THR A 115 22.90 17.77 -18.78
N ALA A 116 22.38 16.71 -19.40
CA ALA A 116 22.34 15.37 -18.81
C ALA A 116 22.96 14.35 -19.76
N SER A 117 23.53 13.29 -19.18
CA SER A 117 23.93 12.09 -19.90
C SER A 117 22.72 11.20 -20.21
N ASP A 118 22.95 10.10 -20.92
CA ASP A 118 22.05 8.94 -20.84
C ASP A 118 22.03 8.40 -19.40
N ALA A 119 20.94 7.70 -19.04
CA ALA A 119 20.75 7.17 -17.70
C ALA A 119 21.67 5.97 -17.43
N VAL A 120 22.28 5.96 -16.25
CA VAL A 120 22.96 4.80 -15.66
C VAL A 120 21.95 4.06 -14.78
N THR A 121 21.95 2.74 -14.87
CA THR A 121 21.15 1.88 -13.98
C THR A 121 22.08 1.18 -13.00
N LEU A 122 21.81 1.37 -11.71
CA LEU A 122 22.26 0.48 -10.65
C LEU A 122 21.25 -0.67 -10.57
N HIS A 123 21.69 -1.85 -10.98
CA HIS A 123 20.93 -3.10 -10.84
C HIS A 123 21.27 -3.68 -9.48
N LEU A 124 20.27 -3.82 -8.60
CA LEU A 124 20.37 -4.70 -7.43
C LEU A 124 19.84 -6.08 -7.85
N GLN A 125 20.58 -7.14 -7.55
CA GLN A 125 20.35 -8.47 -8.10
C GLN A 125 20.65 -9.57 -7.09
N GLU A 126 20.14 -10.79 -7.33
CA GLU A 126 20.38 -12.00 -6.52
C GLU A 126 20.06 -11.82 -5.02
N LEU A 127 19.10 -10.95 -4.68
CA LEU A 127 18.82 -10.54 -3.31
C LEU A 127 18.18 -11.66 -2.47
N LEU A 128 17.48 -12.60 -3.11
CA LEU A 128 16.81 -13.75 -2.48
C LEU A 128 17.64 -15.02 -2.53
N GLY A 129 18.83 -15.02 -3.15
CA GLY A 129 19.66 -16.21 -3.28
C GLY A 129 18.96 -17.33 -4.08
N GLU A 130 19.30 -18.58 -3.78
CA GLU A 130 18.84 -19.73 -4.57
C GLU A 130 17.86 -20.63 -3.80
N GLY A 131 16.84 -21.11 -4.52
CA GLY A 131 15.86 -22.09 -4.03
C GLY A 131 14.83 -21.53 -3.04
N GLU A 132 13.92 -22.39 -2.59
CA GLU A 132 12.86 -22.02 -1.61
C GLU A 132 13.45 -21.58 -0.26
N ASP A 133 14.59 -22.17 0.13
CA ASP A 133 15.30 -21.82 1.37
C ASP A 133 16.13 -20.52 1.25
N GLN A 134 16.12 -19.87 0.08
CA GLN A 134 16.82 -18.59 -0.16
C GLN A 134 18.31 -18.64 0.23
N THR A 135 18.98 -19.71 -0.17
CA THR A 135 20.38 -19.96 0.22
C THR A 135 21.30 -18.90 -0.39
N GLY A 136 22.12 -18.27 0.44
CA GLY A 136 23.07 -17.24 0.00
C GLY A 136 22.45 -15.88 -0.28
N ALA A 137 21.19 -15.67 0.10
CA ALA A 137 20.49 -14.40 -0.02
C ALA A 137 21.11 -13.28 0.84
N LEU A 138 20.75 -12.03 0.55
CA LEU A 138 21.12 -10.88 1.39
C LEU A 138 20.54 -11.09 2.79
N THR A 139 21.34 -10.90 3.84
CA THR A 139 20.90 -11.16 5.21
C THR A 139 19.66 -10.34 5.54
N LEU A 140 18.64 -11.02 6.04
CA LEU A 140 17.36 -10.41 6.40
C LEU A 140 17.56 -9.40 7.55
N ASP A 141 16.93 -8.24 7.41
CA ASP A 141 16.95 -7.09 8.31
C ASP A 141 18.31 -6.45 8.62
N ALA A 142 19.40 -6.95 8.03
CA ALA A 142 20.66 -6.25 8.01
C ALA A 142 20.61 -5.07 7.01
N THR A 143 21.18 -3.94 7.41
CA THR A 143 21.30 -2.74 6.58
C THR A 143 22.71 -2.61 6.02
N TYR A 144 22.83 -2.31 4.73
CA TYR A 144 24.07 -2.22 3.97
C TYR A 144 24.20 -0.86 3.29
N LEU A 145 25.44 -0.46 3.03
CA LEU A 145 25.78 0.75 2.28
C LEU A 145 26.33 0.40 0.90
N LEU A 146 25.91 1.16 -0.10
CA LEU A 146 26.44 1.10 -1.46
C LEU A 146 26.66 2.53 -1.97
N PRO A 147 27.85 3.13 -1.72
CA PRO A 147 28.22 4.44 -2.24
C PRO A 147 28.53 4.36 -3.74
N VAL A 148 27.82 5.14 -4.55
CA VAL A 148 28.12 5.37 -5.97
C VAL A 148 28.59 6.81 -6.15
N THR A 149 29.75 7.01 -6.77
CA THR A 149 30.40 8.32 -6.82
C THR A 149 30.99 8.65 -8.19
N ILE A 150 31.07 9.93 -8.50
CA ILE A 150 31.85 10.45 -9.63
C ILE A 150 33.34 10.35 -9.26
N THR A 151 34.05 9.43 -9.90
CA THR A 151 35.49 9.22 -9.68
C THR A 151 36.36 10.16 -10.50
N ASN A 152 35.88 10.60 -11.65
CA ASN A 152 36.57 11.54 -12.52
C ASN A 152 35.59 12.25 -13.45
N ALA A 153 35.86 13.52 -13.78
CA ALA A 153 35.10 14.26 -14.77
C ALA A 153 36.00 15.24 -15.52
N SER A 154 35.65 15.53 -16.77
CA SER A 154 36.37 16.55 -17.58
C SER A 154 36.03 18.00 -17.18
N VAL A 155 35.15 18.18 -16.19
CA VAL A 155 34.78 19.45 -15.56
C VAL A 155 34.79 19.27 -14.03
N PRO A 156 34.84 20.35 -13.23
CA PRO A 156 34.75 20.24 -11.77
C PRO A 156 33.46 19.56 -11.31
N THR A 157 33.53 18.83 -10.20
CA THR A 157 32.39 18.16 -9.56
C THR A 157 31.75 19.05 -8.50
N LEU A 158 30.46 18.86 -8.25
CA LEU A 158 29.79 19.43 -7.08
C LEU A 158 29.87 18.43 -5.91
N ASP A 159 30.77 18.69 -4.96
CA ASP A 159 31.09 17.74 -3.88
C ASP A 159 29.88 17.30 -3.04
N SER A 160 28.86 18.15 -2.86
CA SER A 160 27.66 17.81 -2.10
C SER A 160 26.74 16.79 -2.78
N SER A 161 26.92 16.58 -4.08
CA SER A 161 26.04 15.76 -4.94
C SER A 161 26.85 14.90 -5.93
N SER A 162 28.15 14.71 -5.67
CA SER A 162 29.02 13.84 -6.47
C SER A 162 28.95 12.38 -6.04
N THR A 163 28.42 12.11 -4.84
CA THR A 163 28.22 10.78 -4.29
C THR A 163 26.75 10.60 -3.90
N VAL A 164 26.17 9.48 -4.28
CA VAL A 164 24.90 8.98 -3.76
C VAL A 164 25.16 7.76 -2.88
N TRP A 165 24.54 7.73 -1.70
CA TRP A 165 24.62 6.67 -0.71
C TRP A 165 23.35 5.85 -0.75
N TYR A 166 23.40 4.68 -1.38
CA TYR A 166 22.29 3.74 -1.28
C TYR A 166 22.35 3.00 0.07
N VAL A 167 21.31 3.13 0.87
CA VAL A 167 21.12 2.44 2.15
C VAL A 167 20.12 1.31 1.90
N ILE A 168 20.62 0.08 1.86
CA ILE A 168 19.87 -1.08 1.35
C ILE A 168 19.58 -2.03 2.50
N LYS A 169 18.30 -2.40 2.67
CA LYS A 169 17.86 -3.39 3.65
C LYS A 169 16.89 -4.35 2.98
N ARG A 170 17.16 -5.65 3.03
CA ARG A 170 16.13 -6.66 2.74
C ARG A 170 15.36 -6.92 4.02
N SER A 171 14.06 -6.65 4.06
CA SER A 171 13.31 -6.75 5.31
C SER A 171 12.47 -8.01 5.41
N SER A 172 12.43 -8.61 6.61
CA SER A 172 11.43 -9.63 6.96
C SER A 172 10.03 -9.05 7.11
N ASN A 173 9.93 -7.74 7.34
CA ASN A 173 8.69 -7.02 7.52
C ASN A 173 7.88 -6.95 6.22
N ILE A 174 6.57 -6.77 6.38
CA ILE A 174 5.73 -6.39 5.25
C ILE A 174 6.12 -4.97 4.83
N THR A 175 6.42 -4.82 3.55
CA THR A 175 6.99 -3.59 2.97
C THR A 175 6.07 -2.97 1.92
N THR A 176 4.82 -3.40 1.89
CA THR A 176 3.81 -2.90 0.96
C THR A 176 2.45 -2.97 1.60
N ALA A 177 1.66 -1.93 1.35
CA ALA A 177 0.29 -1.79 1.78
C ALA A 177 -0.41 -0.87 0.78
N ALA A 178 -1.72 -1.01 0.63
CA ALA A 178 -2.49 -0.10 -0.20
C ALA A 178 -2.96 1.11 0.61
N GLN A 179 -2.92 2.30 0.02
CA GLN A 179 -3.56 3.49 0.57
C GLN A 179 -5.05 3.49 0.21
N LEU A 180 -5.90 3.61 1.22
CA LEU A 180 -7.36 3.58 1.07
C LEU A 180 -8.06 4.92 1.36
N THR A 181 -7.29 5.99 1.58
CA THR A 181 -7.87 7.33 1.71
C THR A 181 -8.63 7.67 0.42
N ASP A 182 -9.92 8.00 0.56
CA ASP A 182 -10.84 8.27 -0.55
C ASP A 182 -11.01 7.10 -1.55
N ASN A 183 -10.75 5.86 -1.12
CA ASN A 183 -10.88 4.67 -1.96
C ASN A 183 -11.44 3.47 -1.19
N TRP A 184 -11.93 2.46 -1.92
CA TRP A 184 -12.44 1.21 -1.39
C TRP A 184 -12.29 0.07 -2.37
N ILE A 185 -12.43 -1.16 -1.83
CA ILE A 185 -12.32 -2.38 -2.61
C ILE A 185 -13.71 -3.02 -2.74
N ASN A 186 -14.09 -3.24 -3.98
CA ASN A 186 -15.26 -3.98 -4.41
C ASN A 186 -14.93 -5.47 -4.57
N PHE A 187 -15.91 -6.35 -4.43
CA PHE A 187 -15.74 -7.78 -4.67
C PHE A 187 -16.83 -8.29 -5.62
N PRO A 188 -16.64 -8.18 -6.96
CA PRO A 188 -17.66 -8.55 -7.93
C PRO A 188 -18.11 -10.01 -7.85
N THR A 189 -17.20 -10.93 -7.47
CA THR A 189 -17.52 -12.35 -7.32
C THR A 189 -18.55 -12.60 -6.22
N LEU A 190 -18.56 -11.80 -5.15
CA LEU A 190 -19.49 -11.93 -4.02
C LEU A 190 -20.94 -11.54 -4.36
N ASP A 191 -21.17 -10.97 -5.53
CA ASP A 191 -22.50 -10.63 -6.05
C ASP A 191 -23.07 -11.69 -7.00
N LYS A 192 -22.37 -12.82 -7.18
CA LYS A 192 -22.75 -13.90 -8.12
C LYS A 192 -22.90 -15.25 -7.44
N ASP A 193 -23.89 -16.04 -7.88
CA ASP A 193 -24.11 -17.40 -7.38
C ASP A 193 -22.97 -18.33 -7.79
N THR A 194 -21.91 -18.33 -7.00
CA THR A 194 -20.66 -19.04 -7.21
C THR A 194 -20.26 -19.76 -5.93
N GLU A 195 -19.49 -20.84 -6.04
CA GLU A 195 -18.98 -21.56 -4.86
C GLU A 195 -18.15 -20.63 -3.96
N GLN A 196 -17.38 -19.74 -4.58
CA GLN A 196 -16.54 -18.72 -3.96
C GLN A 196 -17.35 -17.76 -3.09
N ALA A 197 -18.46 -17.22 -3.62
CA ALA A 197 -19.33 -16.32 -2.85
C ALA A 197 -20.08 -17.07 -1.75
N MET A 198 -20.51 -18.30 -2.01
CA MET A 198 -21.25 -19.11 -1.05
C MET A 198 -20.42 -19.49 0.17
N ALA A 199 -19.09 -19.55 0.06
CA ALA A 199 -18.20 -19.77 1.19
C ALA A 199 -18.27 -18.65 2.25
N LEU A 200 -18.70 -17.45 1.87
CA LEU A 200 -18.91 -16.31 2.77
C LEU A 200 -20.34 -16.23 3.34
N ASN A 201 -21.17 -17.23 3.06
CA ASN A 201 -22.56 -17.32 3.51
C ASN A 201 -22.78 -18.51 4.45
N ASN A 202 -23.92 -18.52 5.14
CA ASN A 202 -24.33 -19.54 6.09
C ASN A 202 -23.33 -19.78 7.24
N LEU A 203 -22.56 -18.76 7.62
CA LEU A 203 -21.54 -18.88 8.67
C LEU A 203 -22.19 -18.95 10.06
N THR A 204 -21.62 -19.74 10.95
CA THR A 204 -21.98 -19.78 12.39
C THR A 204 -20.99 -19.04 13.27
N ALA A 205 -19.82 -18.72 12.72
CA ALA A 205 -18.80 -17.91 13.36
C ALA A 205 -18.04 -17.13 12.28
N VAL A 206 -17.38 -16.05 12.69
CA VAL A 206 -16.63 -15.20 11.78
C VAL A 206 -15.44 -14.59 12.48
N THR A 207 -14.34 -14.41 11.75
CA THR A 207 -13.25 -13.51 12.13
C THR A 207 -12.98 -12.54 11.00
N TYR A 208 -12.94 -11.25 11.32
CA TYR A 208 -12.32 -10.23 10.47
C TYR A 208 -10.98 -9.87 11.07
N GLU A 209 -9.93 -9.78 10.26
CA GLU A 209 -8.65 -9.26 10.71
C GLU A 209 -7.93 -8.50 9.59
N ALA A 210 -7.07 -7.55 9.97
CA ALA A 210 -6.23 -6.79 9.05
C ALA A 210 -5.08 -6.10 9.82
N LEU A 211 -4.01 -5.77 9.10
CA LEU A 211 -3.06 -4.74 9.49
C LEU A 211 -3.55 -3.40 8.95
N ILE A 212 -3.72 -2.40 9.81
CA ILE A 212 -4.16 -1.06 9.43
C ILE A 212 -3.18 0.01 9.91
N TYR A 213 -2.96 1.02 9.09
CA TYR A 213 -2.28 2.24 9.46
C TYR A 213 -3.25 3.40 9.37
N ILE A 214 -3.30 4.25 10.38
CA ILE A 214 -4.25 5.36 10.40
C ILE A 214 -3.50 6.64 10.09
N ASP A 215 -3.74 7.21 8.90
CA ASP A 215 -3.18 8.52 8.56
C ASP A 215 -3.94 9.62 9.29
N LYS A 216 -5.27 9.49 9.36
CA LYS A 216 -6.13 10.51 9.96
C LYS A 216 -7.48 9.97 10.41
N PHE A 217 -8.00 10.49 11.52
CA PHE A 217 -9.42 10.36 11.86
C PHE A 217 -10.23 11.52 11.30
N ALA A 218 -10.71 11.39 10.05
CA ALA A 218 -11.51 12.43 9.41
C ALA A 218 -12.79 12.74 10.22
N THR A 219 -13.00 14.02 10.54
CA THR A 219 -14.22 14.53 11.20
C THR A 219 -15.18 15.23 10.25
N SER A 220 -14.72 15.52 9.03
CA SER A 220 -15.53 16.08 7.95
C SER A 220 -14.95 15.70 6.60
N ALA A 221 -15.82 15.65 5.58
CA ALA A 221 -15.46 15.40 4.19
C ALA A 221 -16.35 16.23 3.26
N LEU A 222 -15.81 16.65 2.12
CA LEU A 222 -16.57 17.41 1.13
C LEU A 222 -17.34 16.44 0.22
N ASN A 223 -18.63 16.68 0.01
CA ASN A 223 -19.36 16.00 -1.07
C ASN A 223 -18.99 16.59 -2.44
N SER A 224 -19.51 15.99 -3.51
CA SER A 224 -19.26 16.45 -4.89
C SER A 224 -19.71 17.89 -5.18
N ALA A 225 -20.52 18.51 -4.30
CA ALA A 225 -20.92 19.90 -4.38
C ALA A 225 -20.04 20.85 -3.53
N GLY A 226 -18.96 20.34 -2.91
CA GLY A 226 -18.05 21.11 -2.06
C GLY A 226 -18.62 21.44 -0.67
N VAL A 227 -19.67 20.73 -0.24
CA VAL A 227 -20.28 20.92 1.09
C VAL A 227 -19.66 19.95 2.08
N ALA A 228 -19.23 20.45 3.23
CA ALA A 228 -18.67 19.65 4.31
C ALA A 228 -19.78 18.85 5.04
N ASN A 229 -19.67 17.54 4.99
CA ASN A 229 -20.47 16.61 5.77
C ASN A 229 -19.67 16.14 7.00
N PRO A 230 -20.30 15.97 8.17
CA PRO A 230 -19.64 15.37 9.32
C PRO A 230 -19.33 13.90 9.04
N VAL A 231 -18.13 13.46 9.45
CA VAL A 231 -17.70 12.07 9.35
C VAL A 231 -17.43 11.55 10.74
N SER A 232 -18.14 10.50 11.14
CA SER A 232 -17.96 9.84 12.42
C SER A 232 -17.43 8.41 12.31
N ILE A 233 -17.25 7.90 11.09
CA ILE A 233 -16.90 6.50 10.80
C ILE A 233 -15.70 6.47 9.85
N SER A 234 -14.73 5.61 10.15
CA SER A 234 -13.79 5.07 9.16
C SER A 234 -14.11 3.58 9.00
N THR A 235 -14.44 3.15 7.79
CA THR A 235 -14.78 1.75 7.52
C THR A 235 -13.53 0.91 7.36
N ILE A 236 -13.50 -0.29 7.93
CA ILE A 236 -12.42 -1.25 7.71
C ILE A 236 -12.89 -2.30 6.73
N MET A 237 -13.84 -3.15 7.13
CA MET A 237 -14.42 -4.17 6.26
C MET A 237 -15.76 -4.67 6.77
N GLY A 238 -16.58 -5.21 5.88
CA GLY A 238 -17.86 -5.84 6.23
C GLY A 238 -19.02 -5.35 5.38
N VAL A 239 -20.23 -5.58 5.90
CA VAL A 239 -21.49 -5.19 5.28
C VAL A 239 -22.20 -4.17 6.20
N GLU A 240 -22.42 -2.95 5.71
CA GLU A 240 -23.09 -1.88 6.47
C GLU A 240 -24.52 -2.29 6.91
N ASP A 241 -24.91 -1.88 8.12
CA ASP A 241 -26.18 -2.25 8.82
C ASP A 241 -26.37 -3.76 9.04
N TYR A 242 -25.32 -4.56 8.84
CA TYR A 242 -25.40 -6.00 9.01
C TYR A 242 -24.28 -6.56 9.90
N LEU A 243 -23.05 -6.55 9.41
CA LEU A 243 -21.86 -7.01 10.13
C LEU A 243 -20.65 -6.21 9.64
N LEU A 244 -20.28 -5.16 10.37
CA LEU A 244 -19.29 -4.17 9.93
C LEU A 244 -18.24 -3.91 11.00
N LEU A 245 -16.97 -4.04 10.62
CA LEU A 245 -15.86 -3.55 11.42
C LEU A 245 -15.48 -2.13 10.97
N ARG A 246 -15.49 -1.21 11.92
CA ARG A 246 -15.24 0.23 11.71
C ARG A 246 -14.53 0.87 12.88
N ILE A 247 -14.10 2.12 12.69
CA ILE A 247 -13.56 2.99 13.73
C ILE A 247 -14.47 4.22 13.87
N GLY A 248 -14.94 4.46 15.08
CA GLY A 248 -15.90 5.50 15.38
C GLY A 248 -17.32 5.19 14.90
N ASP A 249 -18.26 5.94 15.44
CA ASP A 249 -19.67 5.99 15.06
C ASP A 249 -20.30 7.22 15.75
N THR A 250 -21.51 7.60 15.35
CA THR A 250 -22.29 8.60 16.09
C THR A 250 -22.47 8.12 17.53
N ASN A 251 -22.07 8.95 18.51
CA ASN A 251 -22.04 8.67 19.94
C ASN A 251 -20.94 7.70 20.43
N PHE A 252 -19.94 7.39 19.60
CA PHE A 252 -18.73 6.67 20.00
C PHE A 252 -17.51 7.57 19.89
N GLU A 253 -16.42 7.20 20.55
CA GLU A 253 -15.16 7.91 20.36
C GLU A 253 -14.69 7.72 18.92
N ARG A 254 -14.28 8.82 18.27
CA ARG A 254 -13.94 8.81 16.84
C ARG A 254 -12.81 7.84 16.51
N GLN A 255 -11.90 7.61 17.46
CA GLN A 255 -10.73 6.76 17.36
C GLN A 255 -10.94 5.31 17.86
N GLN A 256 -12.13 4.96 18.33
CA GLN A 256 -12.37 3.66 18.94
C GLN A 256 -12.86 2.64 17.91
N LEU A 257 -12.32 1.42 17.93
CA LEU A 257 -12.86 0.29 17.15
C LEU A 257 -14.30 -0.04 17.56
N GLN A 258 -15.10 -0.40 16.57
CA GLN A 258 -16.44 -0.93 16.78
C GLN A 258 -16.73 -2.03 15.75
N PHE A 259 -17.13 -3.18 16.25
CA PHE A 259 -17.73 -4.25 15.48
C PHE A 259 -19.25 -4.16 15.65
N ASP A 260 -19.94 -3.79 14.57
CA ASP A 260 -21.39 -3.67 14.51
C ASP A 260 -21.99 -4.94 13.93
N GLY A 261 -22.60 -5.77 14.79
CA GLY A 261 -23.36 -6.95 14.40
C GLY A 261 -24.85 -6.77 14.64
N SER A 262 -25.40 -5.61 14.30
CA SER A 262 -26.84 -5.34 14.47
C SER A 262 -27.73 -6.03 13.43
N GLY A 263 -27.15 -6.62 12.38
CA GLY A 263 -27.87 -7.34 11.33
C GLY A 263 -28.59 -8.60 11.82
N SER A 264 -29.59 -9.04 11.06
CA SER A 264 -30.46 -10.18 11.42
C SER A 264 -29.73 -11.51 11.64
N GLY A 265 -28.56 -11.73 11.04
CA GLY A 265 -27.80 -12.96 11.22
C GLY A 265 -27.04 -13.02 12.55
N SER A 266 -26.44 -11.92 13.00
CA SER A 266 -25.65 -11.89 14.23
C SER A 266 -26.44 -11.34 15.43
N ALA A 267 -27.10 -10.19 15.22
CA ALA A 267 -27.90 -9.44 16.19
C ALA A 267 -27.23 -9.16 17.54
N PHE A 268 -25.90 -9.16 17.62
CA PHE A 268 -25.16 -8.83 18.84
C PHE A 268 -25.04 -7.33 19.11
N GLY A 269 -25.44 -6.49 18.15
CA GLY A 269 -25.42 -5.04 18.29
C GLY A 269 -24.02 -4.43 18.12
N LYS A 270 -23.84 -3.20 18.62
CA LYS A 270 -22.58 -2.46 18.53
C LYS A 270 -21.66 -2.81 19.70
N PHE A 271 -20.45 -3.30 19.40
CA PHE A 271 -19.49 -3.76 20.40
C PHE A 271 -18.06 -3.26 20.09
N PRO A 272 -17.22 -2.94 21.10
CA PRO A 272 -17.57 -2.71 22.50
C PRO A 272 -18.42 -1.44 22.67
N GLY A 273 -18.93 -1.23 23.88
CA GLY A 273 -19.53 0.06 24.25
C GLY A 273 -18.50 1.20 24.17
N ARG A 274 -18.98 2.45 24.16
CA ARG A 274 -18.12 3.65 24.14
C ARG A 274 -17.14 3.64 25.33
N ASP A 275 -15.86 3.81 25.04
CA ASP A 275 -14.77 3.79 26.02
C ASP A 275 -13.58 4.64 25.53
N ALA A 276 -13.36 5.79 26.19
CA ALA A 276 -12.25 6.70 25.88
C ALA A 276 -10.86 6.15 26.23
N GLY A 277 -10.79 5.02 26.94
CA GLY A 277 -9.53 4.29 27.18
C GLY A 277 -9.12 3.34 26.05
N LYS A 278 -10.00 3.10 25.06
CA LYS A 278 -9.80 2.12 23.98
C LYS A 278 -9.67 2.78 22.60
N ILE A 279 -8.86 3.84 22.53
CA ILE A 279 -8.64 4.62 21.32
C ILE A 279 -7.39 4.14 20.55
N LEU A 280 -7.45 4.25 19.22
CA LEU A 280 -6.31 4.10 18.33
C LEU A 280 -5.66 5.48 18.06
N ASN A 281 -4.40 5.47 17.63
CA ASN A 281 -3.65 6.70 17.31
C ASN A 281 -3.35 6.79 15.81
N GLU A 282 -3.22 8.03 15.33
CA GLU A 282 -2.70 8.32 14.00
C GLU A 282 -1.21 8.00 13.93
N GLY A 283 -0.70 7.68 12.74
CA GLY A 283 0.72 7.47 12.51
C GLY A 283 1.24 6.09 12.94
N VAL A 284 0.36 5.15 13.29
CA VAL A 284 0.72 3.86 13.90
C VAL A 284 0.07 2.70 13.15
N TRP A 285 0.83 1.61 12.97
CA TRP A 285 0.33 0.32 12.51
C TRP A 285 -0.31 -0.46 13.66
N TYR A 286 -1.49 -1.03 13.40
CA TYR A 286 -2.16 -1.95 14.29
C TYR A 286 -2.51 -3.23 13.55
N HIS A 287 -2.25 -4.38 14.17
CA HIS A 287 -3.05 -5.56 13.85
C HIS A 287 -4.39 -5.43 14.59
N ILE A 288 -5.48 -5.69 13.88
CA ILE A 288 -6.81 -5.72 14.48
C ILE A 288 -7.49 -7.03 14.10
N ALA A 289 -8.20 -7.62 15.04
CA ALA A 289 -9.08 -8.74 14.76
C ALA A 289 -10.37 -8.64 15.55
N CYS A 290 -11.47 -9.07 14.96
CA CYS A 290 -12.77 -9.16 15.60
C CYS A 290 -13.37 -10.54 15.33
N THR A 291 -13.77 -11.24 16.39
CA THR A 291 -14.37 -12.57 16.28
C THR A 291 -15.80 -12.55 16.83
N TYR A 292 -16.68 -13.31 16.21
CA TYR A 292 -17.99 -13.63 16.76
C TYR A 292 -18.32 -15.10 16.52
N ASP A 293 -18.84 -15.77 17.54
CA ASP A 293 -19.28 -17.15 17.49
C ASP A 293 -20.71 -17.25 18.02
N GLN A 294 -21.63 -17.73 17.18
CA GLN A 294 -23.04 -17.89 17.53
C GLN A 294 -23.28 -19.00 18.55
N ALA A 295 -22.49 -20.07 18.54
CA ALA A 295 -22.68 -21.20 19.44
C ALA A 295 -22.30 -20.82 20.87
N THR A 296 -21.18 -20.11 21.03
CA THR A 296 -20.72 -19.62 22.34
C THR A 296 -21.25 -18.23 22.69
N ARG A 297 -21.95 -17.57 21.76
CA ARG A 297 -22.52 -16.22 21.91
C ARG A 297 -21.49 -15.22 22.41
N THR A 298 -20.28 -15.32 21.85
CA THR A 298 -19.12 -14.56 22.29
C THR A 298 -18.59 -13.69 21.17
N VAL A 299 -18.42 -12.40 21.44
CA VAL A 299 -17.78 -11.41 20.56
C VAL A 299 -16.48 -10.95 21.20
N ARG A 300 -15.41 -10.83 20.41
CA ARG A 300 -14.11 -10.34 20.88
C ARG A 300 -13.51 -9.34 19.91
N ILE A 301 -12.79 -8.36 20.45
CA ILE A 301 -11.88 -7.49 19.69
C ILE A 301 -10.47 -7.68 20.23
N PHE A 302 -9.53 -7.86 19.33
CA PHE A 302 -8.11 -7.94 19.58
C PHE A 302 -7.41 -6.76 18.89
N VAL A 303 -6.40 -6.21 19.56
CA VAL A 303 -5.51 -5.19 18.99
C VAL A 303 -4.09 -5.63 19.25
N ASN A 304 -3.28 -5.70 18.20
CA ASN A 304 -1.90 -6.18 18.26
C ASN A 304 -1.81 -7.59 18.86
N GLY A 305 -2.75 -8.46 18.46
CA GLY A 305 -2.87 -9.83 18.96
C GLY A 305 -3.32 -9.97 20.42
N GLU A 306 -3.51 -8.87 21.15
CA GLU A 306 -3.96 -8.87 22.54
C GLU A 306 -5.48 -8.68 22.66
N LEU A 307 -6.12 -9.44 23.56
CA LEU A 307 -7.55 -9.31 23.83
C LEU A 307 -7.86 -7.93 24.44
N GLN A 308 -8.58 -7.08 23.68
CA GLN A 308 -8.96 -5.75 24.13
C GLN A 308 -10.36 -5.73 24.77
N SER A 309 -11.31 -6.46 24.19
CA SER A 309 -12.71 -6.46 24.61
C SER A 309 -13.35 -7.83 24.40
N GLU A 310 -14.11 -8.31 25.39
CA GLU A 310 -14.91 -9.54 25.30
C GLU A 310 -16.36 -9.26 25.75
N GLY A 311 -17.32 -9.73 24.97
CA GLY A 311 -18.74 -9.75 25.31
C GLY A 311 -19.27 -11.19 25.26
N LYS A 312 -19.96 -11.63 26.32
CA LYS A 312 -20.62 -12.94 26.42
C LYS A 312 -22.13 -12.79 26.40
N ASP A 313 -22.82 -13.88 26.10
CA ASP A 313 -24.28 -13.89 25.95
C ASP A 313 -24.78 -12.87 24.91
N MET A 314 -23.97 -12.67 23.87
CA MET A 314 -24.21 -11.69 22.82
C MET A 314 -24.96 -12.30 21.63
N GLY A 315 -25.82 -11.50 21.01
CA GLY A 315 -26.60 -11.92 19.85
C GLY A 315 -27.73 -12.87 20.20
N LEU A 316 -28.17 -13.61 19.18
CA LEU A 316 -29.36 -14.46 19.26
C LEU A 316 -29.16 -15.64 20.23
N ALA A 317 -30.22 -15.96 20.99
CA ALA A 317 -30.22 -17.08 21.94
C ALA A 317 -30.58 -18.43 21.29
N SER A 318 -31.04 -18.43 20.04
CA SER A 318 -31.47 -19.63 19.33
C SER A 318 -31.08 -19.51 17.86
N MET A 319 -30.47 -20.58 17.34
CA MET A 319 -29.95 -20.65 15.98
C MET A 319 -30.88 -21.46 15.08
N SER A 320 -31.12 -20.95 13.87
CA SER A 320 -31.68 -21.69 12.73
C SER A 320 -30.85 -21.41 11.48
N ASP A 321 -31.21 -22.00 10.35
CA ASP A 321 -30.54 -21.71 9.08
C ASP A 321 -30.81 -20.26 8.63
N ASP A 322 -31.99 -19.71 8.96
CA ASP A 322 -32.36 -18.32 8.64
C ASP A 322 -31.60 -17.27 9.47
N THR A 323 -30.98 -17.71 10.59
CA THR A 323 -30.21 -16.84 11.47
C THR A 323 -28.71 -17.00 11.26
N ARG A 324 -28.25 -17.61 10.17
CA ARG A 324 -26.81 -17.69 9.86
C ARG A 324 -26.26 -16.34 9.41
N ILE A 325 -24.96 -16.17 9.53
CA ILE A 325 -24.25 -14.97 9.08
C ILE A 325 -23.99 -15.09 7.57
N ASN A 326 -24.47 -14.14 6.78
CA ASN A 326 -24.30 -14.08 5.34
C ASN A 326 -23.57 -12.79 4.94
N LEU A 327 -22.38 -12.90 4.34
CA LEU A 327 -21.58 -11.74 3.92
C LEU A 327 -21.67 -11.49 2.41
N ALA A 328 -22.05 -12.50 1.63
CA ALA A 328 -22.23 -12.42 0.18
C ALA A 328 -23.72 -12.52 -0.17
N MET A 329 -24.53 -11.64 0.43
CA MET A 329 -25.98 -11.76 0.36
C MET A 329 -26.52 -11.61 -1.07
N ARG A 330 -25.91 -10.73 -1.87
CA ARG A 330 -26.29 -10.52 -3.27
C ARG A 330 -26.13 -11.78 -4.13
N ALA A 331 -25.19 -12.66 -3.83
CA ALA A 331 -25.06 -13.95 -4.52
C ALA A 331 -26.28 -14.86 -4.32
N PHE A 332 -26.95 -14.82 -3.15
CA PHE A 332 -28.23 -15.53 -2.98
C PHE A 332 -29.37 -14.90 -3.77
N TYR A 333 -29.40 -13.57 -3.90
CA TYR A 333 -30.37 -12.92 -4.76
C TYR A 333 -30.13 -13.27 -6.24
N ASP A 334 -28.88 -13.29 -6.68
CA ASP A 334 -28.48 -13.74 -8.03
C ASP A 334 -28.88 -15.21 -8.27
N ARG A 335 -28.75 -16.09 -7.27
CA ARG A 335 -29.29 -17.47 -7.32
C ARG A 335 -30.79 -17.49 -7.61
N TYR A 336 -31.57 -16.69 -6.90
CA TYR A 336 -33.01 -16.61 -7.12
C TYR A 336 -33.34 -16.12 -8.54
N LEU A 337 -32.66 -15.06 -9.01
CA LEU A 337 -32.87 -14.53 -10.36
C LEU A 337 -32.60 -15.59 -11.45
N ASN A 338 -31.58 -16.43 -11.25
CA ASN A 338 -31.20 -17.48 -12.19
C ASN A 338 -32.01 -18.77 -12.03
N ASN A 339 -32.67 -18.99 -10.88
CA ASN A 339 -33.47 -20.18 -10.59
C ASN A 339 -34.67 -19.85 -9.65
N PRO A 340 -35.74 -19.21 -10.18
CA PRO A 340 -36.85 -18.71 -9.38
C PRO A 340 -37.87 -19.82 -9.04
N THR A 341 -37.44 -20.83 -8.29
CA THR A 341 -38.35 -21.81 -7.69
C THR A 341 -39.10 -21.17 -6.51
N PRO A 342 -40.28 -21.68 -6.12
CA PRO A 342 -40.99 -21.17 -4.94
C PRO A 342 -40.14 -21.16 -3.66
N GLU A 343 -39.25 -22.15 -3.51
CA GLU A 343 -38.31 -22.21 -2.38
C GLU A 343 -37.27 -21.08 -2.43
N ASN A 344 -36.68 -20.80 -3.60
CA ASN A 344 -35.71 -19.72 -3.75
C ASN A 344 -36.36 -18.33 -3.66
N GLU A 345 -37.58 -18.19 -4.16
CA GLU A 345 -38.37 -16.95 -4.00
C GLU A 345 -38.64 -16.67 -2.52
N GLU A 346 -39.06 -17.69 -1.76
CA GLU A 346 -39.30 -17.59 -0.32
C GLU A 346 -38.02 -17.24 0.45
N LYS A 347 -36.90 -17.89 0.15
CA LYS A 347 -35.63 -17.69 0.87
C LYS A 347 -34.90 -16.40 0.48
N TYR A 348 -34.84 -16.09 -0.80
CA TYR A 348 -33.91 -15.10 -1.34
C TYR A 348 -34.59 -14.00 -2.17
N GLY A 349 -35.88 -14.14 -2.53
CA GLY A 349 -36.58 -13.13 -3.34
C GLY A 349 -36.65 -11.75 -2.69
N GLY A 350 -36.58 -11.67 -1.35
CA GLY A 350 -36.54 -10.42 -0.59
C GLY A 350 -35.18 -9.72 -0.53
N TRP A 351 -34.14 -10.25 -1.19
CA TRP A 351 -32.76 -9.78 -1.04
C TRP A 351 -32.31 -8.81 -2.15
N ALA A 352 -33.26 -8.23 -2.88
CA ALA A 352 -32.99 -7.28 -3.97
C ALA A 352 -32.16 -6.07 -3.53
N ASP A 353 -32.38 -5.60 -2.31
CA ASP A 353 -31.68 -4.45 -1.72
C ASP A 353 -30.53 -4.88 -0.78
N ALA A 354 -30.11 -6.15 -0.83
CA ALA A 354 -29.00 -6.64 -0.03
C ALA A 354 -27.74 -5.80 -0.31
N ARG A 355 -27.02 -5.47 0.75
CA ARG A 355 -25.76 -4.71 0.66
C ARG A 355 -24.60 -5.64 0.37
N GLN A 356 -23.62 -5.08 -0.34
CA GLN A 356 -22.39 -5.77 -0.69
C GLN A 356 -21.38 -5.68 0.46
N PHE A 357 -20.49 -6.67 0.53
CA PHE A 357 -19.30 -6.64 1.38
C PHE A 357 -18.23 -5.76 0.74
N PHE A 358 -17.63 -4.87 1.54
CA PHE A 358 -16.55 -3.99 1.09
C PHE A 358 -15.38 -4.03 2.06
N ILE A 359 -14.21 -3.61 1.56
CA ILE A 359 -13.13 -3.06 2.40
C ILE A 359 -13.11 -1.55 2.17
N SER A 360 -13.08 -0.76 3.25
CA SER A 360 -13.02 0.71 3.23
C SER A 360 -14.27 1.43 2.68
N TYR A 361 -15.44 0.81 2.65
CA TYR A 361 -16.67 1.50 2.27
C TYR A 361 -17.88 1.08 3.11
N SER A 362 -18.64 2.06 3.57
CA SER A 362 -19.93 1.83 4.21
C SER A 362 -20.88 3.00 3.94
N TYR A 363 -21.99 2.74 3.25
CA TYR A 363 -23.09 3.67 2.92
C TYR A 363 -22.73 4.94 2.12
N ASP A 364 -21.74 5.73 2.55
CA ASP A 364 -21.25 6.94 1.92
C ASP A 364 -19.76 6.81 1.56
N ALA A 365 -19.39 7.31 0.38
CA ALA A 365 -18.00 7.36 -0.11
C ALA A 365 -17.03 8.19 0.76
N TYR A 366 -17.54 8.94 1.74
CA TYR A 366 -16.72 9.74 2.67
C TYR A 366 -16.42 9.05 4.00
N ARG A 367 -16.77 7.76 4.15
CA ARG A 367 -16.43 6.94 5.32
C ARG A 367 -15.28 5.95 5.10
N PRO A 368 -14.28 6.18 4.20
CA PRO A 368 -13.24 5.21 3.99
C PRO A 368 -12.26 5.17 5.17
N LEU A 369 -11.47 4.10 5.22
CA LEU A 369 -10.24 4.09 6.01
C LEU A 369 -9.31 5.16 5.46
N ASN A 370 -9.18 6.25 6.21
CA ASN A 370 -8.21 7.31 5.92
C ASN A 370 -6.82 6.83 6.41
N GLY A 371 -6.24 5.92 5.62
CA GLY A 371 -5.14 5.09 6.08
C GLY A 371 -4.71 4.05 5.06
N LYS A 372 -3.84 3.16 5.50
CA LYS A 372 -3.30 2.05 4.71
C LYS A 372 -3.77 0.71 5.28
N ILE A 373 -3.83 -0.32 4.44
CA ILE A 373 -4.18 -1.67 4.85
C ILE A 373 -3.22 -2.71 4.26
N ALA A 374 -2.98 -3.76 5.02
CA ALA A 374 -2.33 -5.00 4.59
C ALA A 374 -2.98 -6.21 5.26
N GLU A 375 -2.76 -7.41 4.72
CA GLU A 375 -3.12 -8.68 5.38
C GLU A 375 -4.59 -8.79 5.83
N ALA A 376 -5.52 -8.28 5.02
CA ALA A 376 -6.95 -8.32 5.33
C ALA A 376 -7.53 -9.71 5.07
N ARG A 377 -8.27 -10.26 6.03
CA ARG A 377 -8.77 -11.63 5.98
C ARG A 377 -10.17 -11.76 6.55
N VAL A 378 -10.88 -12.77 6.04
CA VAL A 378 -12.16 -13.24 6.58
C VAL A 378 -12.08 -14.74 6.81
N TRP A 379 -12.46 -15.16 8.01
CA TRP A 379 -12.56 -16.57 8.38
C TRP A 379 -13.99 -16.97 8.67
N SER A 380 -14.37 -18.21 8.36
CA SER A 380 -15.67 -18.82 8.71
C SER A 380 -15.72 -19.39 10.14
N VAL A 381 -14.70 -19.08 10.95
CA VAL A 381 -14.54 -19.54 12.33
C VAL A 381 -14.17 -18.37 13.22
N ALA A 382 -14.48 -18.45 14.52
CA ALA A 382 -13.94 -17.54 15.51
C ALA A 382 -12.55 -18.02 15.93
N ARG A 383 -11.50 -17.35 15.43
CA ARG A 383 -10.10 -17.68 15.70
C ARG A 383 -9.77 -17.45 17.19
N THR A 384 -8.87 -18.25 17.74
CA THR A 384 -8.35 -18.04 19.11
C THR A 384 -7.34 -16.90 19.15
N GLN A 385 -7.00 -16.42 20.34
CA GLN A 385 -5.99 -15.37 20.50
C GLN A 385 -4.62 -15.84 19.99
N GLU A 386 -4.24 -17.08 20.33
CA GLU A 386 -2.97 -17.69 19.91
C GLU A 386 -2.91 -17.80 18.39
N GLN A 387 -4.00 -18.28 17.79
CA GLN A 387 -4.16 -18.37 16.34
C GLN A 387 -4.11 -17.03 15.61
N ILE A 388 -4.54 -15.95 16.26
CA ILE A 388 -4.44 -14.58 15.73
C ILE A 388 -3.00 -14.10 15.88
N TRP A 389 -2.40 -14.28 17.06
CA TRP A 389 -1.05 -13.87 17.38
C TRP A 389 0.00 -14.50 16.46
N GLU A 390 -0.06 -15.82 16.27
CA GLU A 390 0.90 -16.58 15.44
C GLU A 390 0.86 -16.15 13.97
N ASN A 391 -0.30 -15.69 13.49
CA ASN A 391 -0.56 -15.50 12.06
C ASN A 391 -0.72 -14.03 11.65
N MET A 392 -0.45 -13.05 12.52
CA MET A 392 -0.74 -11.62 12.25
C MET A 392 -0.19 -11.09 10.92
N TYR A 393 0.93 -11.62 10.46
CA TYR A 393 1.69 -11.08 9.31
C TYR A 393 1.68 -11.99 8.09
N GLU A 394 1.34 -13.27 8.25
CA GLU A 394 1.28 -14.21 7.14
C GLU A 394 0.44 -15.45 7.50
N ILE A 395 -0.15 -16.06 6.48
CA ILE A 395 -0.64 -17.44 6.48
C ILE A 395 0.25 -18.20 5.48
N ALA A 396 0.97 -19.22 5.97
CA ALA A 396 1.97 -19.93 5.17
C ALA A 396 1.36 -20.71 4.00
N ASP A 397 0.22 -21.38 4.22
CA ASP A 397 -0.47 -22.18 3.20
C ASP A 397 -1.97 -21.83 3.18
N PRO A 398 -2.34 -20.68 2.60
CA PRO A 398 -3.70 -20.15 2.68
C PRO A 398 -4.72 -20.94 1.83
N GLU A 399 -4.27 -21.69 0.82
CA GLU A 399 -5.16 -22.48 -0.04
C GLU A 399 -5.62 -23.79 0.62
N SER A 400 -4.86 -24.32 1.59
CA SER A 400 -5.22 -25.58 2.26
C SER A 400 -6.25 -25.41 3.37
N ASP A 401 -6.44 -24.20 3.91
CA ASP A 401 -7.41 -23.94 4.98
C ASP A 401 -8.78 -23.52 4.42
N PRO A 402 -9.80 -24.40 4.43
CA PRO A 402 -11.13 -24.06 3.92
C PRO A 402 -11.88 -23.03 4.78
N THR A 403 -11.41 -22.77 6.00
CA THR A 403 -12.01 -21.79 6.90
C THR A 403 -11.53 -20.36 6.62
N LEU A 404 -10.45 -20.19 5.86
CA LEU A 404 -10.02 -18.90 5.31
C LEU A 404 -10.84 -18.61 4.06
N VAL A 405 -11.89 -17.81 4.19
CA VAL A 405 -12.87 -17.56 3.11
C VAL A 405 -12.56 -16.33 2.26
N GLY A 406 -11.56 -15.55 2.67
CA GLY A 406 -10.94 -14.49 1.88
C GLY A 406 -9.65 -14.02 2.52
N TYR A 407 -8.61 -13.78 1.71
CA TYR A 407 -7.31 -13.32 2.15
C TYR A 407 -6.64 -12.41 1.12
N TRP A 408 -6.68 -11.12 1.40
CA TRP A 408 -6.12 -10.06 0.57
C TRP A 408 -4.88 -9.48 1.23
N LYS A 409 -3.70 -9.82 0.69
CA LYS A 409 -2.42 -9.38 1.26
C LYS A 409 -2.16 -7.88 1.08
N PHE A 410 -2.66 -7.27 0.01
CA PHE A 410 -2.33 -5.91 -0.41
C PHE A 410 -0.82 -5.70 -0.54
N ASN A 411 -0.16 -6.59 -1.29
CA ASN A 411 1.29 -6.58 -1.48
C ASN A 411 1.70 -6.43 -2.96
N GLU A 412 0.74 -6.19 -3.85
CA GLU A 412 0.92 -6.11 -5.30
C GLU A 412 1.88 -4.97 -5.68
N GLY A 413 1.75 -3.80 -5.03
CA GLY A 413 2.63 -2.65 -5.27
C GLY A 413 2.36 -1.89 -6.57
N ALA A 414 1.42 -2.33 -7.39
CA ALA A 414 0.91 -1.63 -8.56
C ALA A 414 -0.46 -2.20 -8.97
N GLY A 415 -1.24 -1.42 -9.72
CA GLY A 415 -2.55 -1.83 -10.23
C GLY A 415 -3.68 -1.73 -9.20
N ASN A 416 -4.88 -2.13 -9.63
CA ASN A 416 -6.15 -1.95 -8.90
C ASN A 416 -6.80 -3.26 -8.44
N THR A 417 -6.31 -4.39 -8.93
CA THR A 417 -6.77 -5.72 -8.53
C THR A 417 -6.01 -6.19 -7.30
N ILE A 418 -6.73 -6.62 -6.28
CA ILE A 418 -6.18 -7.18 -5.04
C ILE A 418 -6.46 -8.67 -5.01
N LYS A 419 -5.40 -9.47 -5.04
CA LYS A 419 -5.55 -10.92 -5.15
C LYS A 419 -6.08 -11.53 -3.84
N ASP A 420 -7.03 -12.44 -3.95
CA ASP A 420 -7.40 -13.35 -2.87
C ASP A 420 -6.51 -14.61 -2.91
N TYR A 421 -5.68 -14.75 -1.88
CA TYR A 421 -4.76 -15.88 -1.68
C TYR A 421 -5.42 -17.09 -1.03
N SER A 422 -6.67 -16.98 -0.59
CA SER A 422 -7.44 -18.15 -0.18
C SER A 422 -7.78 -19.03 -1.38
N ARG A 423 -8.21 -20.27 -1.10
CA ARG A 423 -8.72 -21.19 -2.14
C ARG A 423 -9.95 -20.69 -2.90
N TYR A 424 -10.58 -19.60 -2.44
CA TYR A 424 -11.82 -19.09 -3.04
C TYR A 424 -11.57 -17.99 -4.07
N HIS A 425 -10.37 -17.40 -4.16
CA HIS A 425 -10.02 -16.46 -5.22
C HIS A 425 -11.06 -15.34 -5.46
N ASN A 426 -11.66 -14.82 -4.39
CA ASN A 426 -12.55 -13.67 -4.41
C ASN A 426 -11.73 -12.37 -4.56
N ASP A 427 -11.07 -12.21 -5.70
CA ASP A 427 -10.24 -11.03 -5.98
C ASP A 427 -11.05 -9.73 -5.81
N GLY A 428 -10.41 -8.76 -5.17
CA GLY A 428 -10.95 -7.42 -4.98
C GLY A 428 -10.55 -6.50 -6.14
N GLU A 429 -11.39 -5.49 -6.41
CA GLU A 429 -11.10 -4.44 -7.39
C GLU A 429 -11.32 -3.08 -6.74
N ALA A 430 -10.30 -2.23 -6.79
CA ALA A 430 -10.43 -0.88 -6.26
C ALA A 430 -11.39 -0.03 -7.10
N GLU A 431 -12.13 0.85 -6.43
CA GLU A 431 -13.03 1.79 -7.12
C GLU A 431 -12.26 2.80 -7.97
N TYR A 432 -11.18 3.34 -7.40
CA TYR A 432 -10.29 4.29 -8.05
C TYR A 432 -8.87 3.74 -8.09
N ASP A 433 -8.01 4.39 -8.89
CA ASP A 433 -6.60 4.02 -8.98
C ASP A 433 -5.95 3.96 -7.61
N LEU A 434 -5.42 2.78 -7.25
CA LEU A 434 -4.78 2.57 -5.97
C LEU A 434 -3.42 3.26 -5.91
N VAL A 435 -3.19 3.93 -4.79
CA VAL A 435 -1.89 4.46 -4.45
C VAL A 435 -1.15 3.42 -3.61
N TRP A 436 0.04 3.07 -4.07
CA TRP A 436 0.99 2.20 -3.39
C TRP A 436 2.13 3.06 -2.83
N PRO A 437 2.04 3.50 -1.57
CA PRO A 437 3.03 4.42 -1.00
C PRO A 437 4.40 3.75 -0.83
N ASP A 438 5.45 4.53 -1.11
CA ASP A 438 6.82 4.17 -0.77
C ASP A 438 7.06 4.19 0.75
N GLY A 439 8.10 3.47 1.20
CA GLY A 439 8.57 3.53 2.59
C GLY A 439 7.65 2.83 3.60
N VAL A 440 6.74 1.96 3.15
CA VAL A 440 5.98 1.07 4.05
C VAL A 440 6.94 0.07 4.68
N GLU A 441 6.90 -0.01 6.00
CA GLU A 441 7.52 -1.08 6.78
C GLU A 441 6.59 -1.35 7.97
N ILE A 442 6.03 -2.55 8.03
CA ILE A 442 5.15 -2.99 9.11
C ILE A 442 5.95 -3.90 10.04
N PRO A 443 6.37 -3.41 11.22
CA PRO A 443 7.16 -4.20 12.15
C PRO A 443 6.37 -5.41 12.65
N LYS A 444 7.04 -6.56 12.71
CA LYS A 444 6.47 -7.78 13.27
C LYS A 444 6.62 -7.84 14.78
N ILE A 445 5.56 -7.49 15.50
CA ILE A 445 5.57 -7.40 16.98
C ILE A 445 5.53 -8.76 17.68
N ASN A 446 5.15 -9.83 16.96
CA ASN A 446 5.17 -11.21 17.47
C ASN A 446 6.50 -11.93 17.20
N GLU A 447 7.39 -11.32 16.40
CA GLU A 447 8.70 -11.86 16.03
C GLU A 447 9.86 -11.06 16.66
N THR A 448 9.59 -10.02 17.45
CA THR A 448 10.65 -9.34 18.21
C THR A 448 11.29 -10.32 19.20
N GLU A 449 12.56 -10.62 18.94
CA GLU A 449 13.41 -11.56 19.70
C GLU A 449 13.45 -11.24 21.21
N GLU A 450 13.49 -12.31 22.02
CA GLU A 450 14.01 -12.29 23.41
C GLU A 450 15.45 -11.79 23.48
#